data_AF-A0A383EAT5-F1
#
_entry.id   AF-A0A383EAT5-F1
#
_cell.length_a   1.000
_cell.length_b   1.000
_cell.length_c   1.000
_cell.angle_alpha   90.00
_cell.angle_beta   90.00
_cell.angle_gamma   90.00
#
_symmetry.space_group_name_H-M   'P 1'
#
loop_
_entity.id
_entity.type
_entity.pdbx_description
1 polymer ?
#
loop_
_entity_poly.entity_id
_entity_poly.type
_entity_poly.pdbx_seq_one_letter_code
_entity_poly.pdbx_strand_id
1 'polypeptide(L)'
;PAKPEPLIIPRGTTTLSAWTKQDPYVSDHFFWINLKDAEERQNTATLGQIGDTWLKQSGNIAEHLVHPIEITSIQTFMQAGGDGGAPTVWSFDDITASGPGFETNLLDFEGDNLWTALPTSEGLDDRYVDSPEPANIGTAGSQIGQMFLDRGTIAGVRGAYRSSTGDPMPVIVSDNFVALTGVAPGQESVVQVGGSFVPILPIGTVSLFPTLDPSRRPFMVFDVTSLLEFI
;
A
#
# COMPACT_ATOMS: atom_id res chain seq x y z
N PRO A 1 -10.77 2.09 -15.39
CA PRO A 1 -10.25 0.70 -15.27
C PRO A 1 -10.95 0.01 -14.10
N ALA A 2 -11.19 -1.31 -14.18
CA ALA A 2 -11.95 -2.05 -13.17
C ALA A 2 -11.03 -2.49 -12.00
N LYS A 3 -11.50 -2.34 -10.75
CA LYS A 3 -10.87 -2.80 -9.49
C LYS A 3 -10.22 -4.19 -9.67
N PRO A 4 -8.99 -4.46 -9.19
CA PRO A 4 -8.46 -5.81 -9.20
C PRO A 4 -9.45 -6.72 -8.48
N GLU A 5 -9.63 -7.93 -9.00
CA GLU A 5 -10.47 -8.92 -8.33
C GLU A 5 -10.03 -9.07 -6.87
N PRO A 6 -10.95 -8.99 -5.89
CA PRO A 6 -10.60 -9.05 -4.47
C PRO A 6 -9.75 -10.28 -4.13
N LEU A 7 -8.69 -10.10 -3.34
CA LEU A 7 -7.85 -11.21 -2.89
C LEU A 7 -8.46 -11.84 -1.64
N ILE A 8 -9.43 -12.74 -1.84
CA ILE A 8 -10.16 -13.38 -0.75
C ILE A 8 -9.40 -14.57 -0.20
N ILE A 9 -9.18 -14.60 1.12
CA ILE A 9 -8.55 -15.75 1.77
C ILE A 9 -9.56 -16.93 1.89
N PRO A 10 -9.12 -18.19 1.69
CA PRO A 10 -9.96 -19.37 1.84
C PRO A 10 -10.60 -19.48 3.22
N ARG A 11 -11.80 -20.08 3.29
CA ARG A 11 -12.44 -20.35 4.58
C ARG A 11 -11.59 -21.32 5.41
N GLY A 12 -11.43 -21.01 6.69
CA GLY A 12 -10.68 -21.85 7.63
C GLY A 12 -9.18 -21.58 7.64
N THR A 13 -8.70 -20.53 6.96
CA THR A 13 -7.30 -20.09 7.09
C THR A 13 -7.05 -19.61 8.52
N THR A 14 -6.02 -20.14 9.14
CA THR A 14 -5.57 -19.75 10.49
C THR A 14 -4.29 -18.92 10.45
N THR A 15 -3.49 -19.07 9.39
CA THR A 15 -2.21 -18.40 9.24
C THR A 15 -2.00 -17.91 7.82
N LEU A 16 -1.35 -16.75 7.69
CA LEU A 16 -0.73 -16.29 6.45
C LEU A 16 0.78 -16.41 6.57
N SER A 17 1.44 -16.70 5.47
CA SER A 17 2.90 -16.73 5.39
C SER A 17 3.39 -16.15 4.09
N ALA A 18 4.65 -15.74 4.05
CA ALA A 18 5.31 -15.24 2.86
C ALA A 18 6.82 -15.42 2.98
N TRP A 19 7.51 -15.57 1.87
CA TRP A 19 8.96 -15.43 1.82
C TRP A 19 9.30 -13.96 1.85
N THR A 20 10.29 -13.56 2.65
CA THR A 20 10.69 -12.16 2.71
C THR A 20 12.15 -11.97 3.09
N LYS A 21 12.74 -10.86 2.65
CA LYS A 21 14.01 -10.32 3.11
C LYS A 21 14.06 -8.80 2.95
N GLN A 22 15.06 -8.16 3.55
CA GLN A 22 15.38 -6.76 3.32
C GLN A 22 16.88 -6.53 3.15
N ASP A 23 17.26 -5.48 2.42
CA ASP A 23 18.65 -5.06 2.25
C ASP A 23 18.74 -3.54 1.95
N PRO A 24 19.47 -2.73 2.74
CA PRO A 24 20.16 -3.08 3.98
C PRO A 24 19.22 -3.54 5.10
N TYR A 25 19.77 -4.27 6.08
CA TYR A 25 19.02 -4.69 7.26
C TYR A 25 18.55 -3.50 8.10
N VAL A 26 17.27 -3.53 8.50
CA VAL A 26 16.64 -2.56 9.40
C VAL A 26 16.08 -3.29 10.61
N SER A 27 16.53 -2.91 11.81
CA SER A 27 15.99 -3.44 13.07
C SER A 27 14.56 -2.96 13.32
N ASP A 28 13.76 -3.78 14.00
CA ASP A 28 12.37 -3.49 14.35
C ASP A 28 11.50 -3.12 13.13
N HIS A 29 11.73 -3.79 12.01
CA HIS A 29 11.01 -3.63 10.75
C HIS A 29 10.21 -4.89 10.43
N PHE A 30 8.89 -4.81 10.59
CA PHE A 30 7.99 -5.96 10.59
C PHE A 30 7.18 -6.04 9.30
N PHE A 31 6.97 -7.25 8.78
CA PHE A 31 6.05 -7.48 7.67
C PHE A 31 4.62 -7.64 8.19
N TRP A 32 3.73 -6.77 7.73
CA TRP A 32 2.30 -6.76 7.97
C TRP A 32 1.50 -7.10 6.70
N ILE A 33 0.45 -7.89 6.86
CA ILE A 33 -0.59 -8.07 5.85
C ILE A 33 -1.89 -7.55 6.45
N ASN A 34 -2.51 -6.58 5.79
CA ASN A 34 -3.79 -6.02 6.26
C ASN A 34 -4.97 -6.74 5.63
N LEU A 35 -5.95 -6.97 6.50
CA LEU A 35 -7.13 -7.76 6.25
C LEU A 35 -8.36 -6.89 6.49
N LYS A 36 -9.36 -7.06 5.63
CA LYS A 36 -10.68 -6.50 5.80
C LYS A 36 -11.71 -7.61 5.70
N ASP A 37 -12.65 -7.66 6.64
CA ASP A 37 -13.66 -8.71 6.67
C ASP A 37 -15.03 -8.24 6.18
N ALA A 38 -16.01 -9.15 6.17
CA ALA A 38 -17.36 -8.88 5.68
C ALA A 38 -18.16 -7.86 6.51
N GLU A 39 -17.69 -7.56 7.73
CA GLU A 39 -18.27 -6.55 8.62
C GLU A 39 -17.47 -5.24 8.56
N GLU A 40 -16.62 -5.08 7.55
CA GLU A 40 -15.75 -3.91 7.33
C GLU A 40 -14.70 -3.72 8.43
N ARG A 41 -14.46 -4.74 9.26
CA ARG A 41 -13.44 -4.68 10.32
C ARG A 41 -12.07 -4.88 9.71
N GLN A 42 -11.14 -4.03 10.14
CA GLN A 42 -9.74 -4.09 9.73
C GLN A 42 -8.90 -4.81 10.78
N ASN A 43 -7.99 -5.66 10.35
CA ASN A 43 -7.03 -6.34 11.20
C ASN A 43 -5.71 -6.55 10.46
N THR A 44 -4.61 -6.61 11.21
CA THR A 44 -3.28 -6.82 10.66
C THR A 44 -2.72 -8.15 11.13
N ALA A 45 -2.36 -9.01 10.18
CA ALA A 45 -1.54 -10.18 10.44
C ALA A 45 -0.06 -9.77 10.42
N THR A 46 0.62 -9.85 11.56
CA THR A 46 2.06 -9.58 11.67
C THR A 46 2.85 -10.87 11.45
N LEU A 47 3.67 -10.92 10.39
CA LEU A 47 4.50 -12.08 10.04
C LEU A 47 5.83 -12.11 10.82
N GLY A 48 6.27 -10.95 11.34
CA GLY A 48 7.47 -10.82 12.15
C GLY A 48 8.51 -9.87 11.55
N GLN A 49 9.68 -9.82 12.20
CA GLN A 49 10.83 -9.00 11.81
C GLN A 49 11.42 -9.48 10.47
N ILE A 50 11.51 -8.63 9.48
CA ILE A 50 12.10 -8.97 8.18
C ILE A 50 13.61 -9.19 8.33
N GLY A 51 14.10 -10.34 7.86
CA GLY A 51 15.51 -10.72 7.92
C GLY A 51 16.35 -10.12 6.80
N ASP A 52 17.68 -10.18 6.93
CA ASP A 52 18.65 -9.85 5.87
C ASP A 52 18.84 -11.00 4.85
N THR A 53 18.23 -12.15 5.13
CA THR A 53 18.23 -13.35 4.30
C THR A 53 16.79 -13.80 4.05
N TRP A 54 16.56 -14.48 2.92
CA TRP A 54 15.25 -15.01 2.58
C TRP A 54 14.79 -16.05 3.60
N LEU A 55 13.67 -15.79 4.25
CA LEU A 55 13.01 -16.72 5.16
C LEU A 55 11.50 -16.69 4.95
N LYS A 56 10.85 -17.84 5.07
CA LYS A 56 9.39 -17.93 5.17
C LYS A 56 8.98 -17.49 6.58
N GLN A 57 8.16 -16.46 6.66
CA GLN A 57 7.61 -15.93 7.90
C GLN A 57 6.11 -16.10 7.91
N SER A 58 5.52 -16.24 9.10
CA SER A 58 4.09 -16.49 9.25
C SER A 58 3.48 -15.72 10.40
N GLY A 59 2.22 -15.33 10.22
CA GLY A 59 1.40 -14.64 11.21
C GLY A 59 0.03 -15.28 11.32
N ASN A 60 -0.56 -15.21 12.52
CA ASN A 60 -1.91 -15.69 12.75
C ASN A 60 -2.95 -14.68 12.23
N ILE A 61 -4.06 -15.20 11.73
CA ILE A 61 -5.26 -14.39 11.46
C ILE A 61 -6.09 -14.34 12.74
N ALA A 62 -6.67 -13.17 13.03
CA ALA A 62 -7.52 -13.03 14.20
C ALA A 62 -8.83 -13.85 14.05
N GLU A 63 -9.14 -14.66 15.06
CA GLU A 63 -10.30 -15.58 15.05
C GLU A 63 -11.66 -14.89 14.96
N HIS A 64 -11.73 -13.60 15.29
CA HIS A 64 -12.98 -12.84 15.29
C HIS A 64 -13.39 -12.35 13.88
N LEU A 65 -12.50 -12.41 12.89
CA LEU A 65 -12.80 -11.96 11.52
C LEU A 65 -13.85 -12.86 10.85
N VAL A 66 -14.74 -12.25 10.07
CA VAL A 66 -15.87 -12.94 9.42
C VAL A 66 -15.67 -13.00 7.91
N HIS A 67 -15.66 -14.20 7.34
CA HIS A 67 -15.55 -14.37 5.89
C HIS A 67 -16.72 -13.76 5.10
N PRO A 68 -16.48 -13.27 3.86
CA PRO A 68 -15.18 -13.21 3.17
C PRO A 68 -14.20 -12.23 3.85
N ILE A 69 -12.93 -12.64 3.90
CA ILE A 69 -11.83 -11.80 4.39
C ILE A 69 -10.93 -11.51 3.18
N GLU A 70 -10.67 -10.24 2.93
CA GLU A 70 -9.87 -9.73 1.81
C GLU A 70 -8.50 -9.27 2.31
N ILE A 71 -7.44 -9.58 1.56
CA ILE A 71 -6.14 -8.91 1.71
C ILE A 71 -6.21 -7.58 0.96
N THR A 72 -6.10 -6.47 1.70
CA THR A 72 -6.22 -5.11 1.14
C THR A 72 -4.87 -4.49 0.82
N SER A 73 -3.86 -4.77 1.65
CA SER A 73 -2.51 -4.23 1.48
C SER A 73 -1.44 -5.13 2.10
N ILE A 74 -0.23 -5.01 1.56
CA ILE A 74 1.00 -5.55 2.13
C ILE A 74 1.84 -4.36 2.63
N GLN A 75 2.22 -4.41 3.89
CA GLN A 75 2.82 -3.28 4.56
C GLN A 75 4.04 -3.70 5.36
N THR A 76 4.85 -2.71 5.69
CA THR A 76 5.81 -2.82 6.76
C THR A 76 5.49 -1.83 7.86
N PHE A 77 5.95 -2.16 9.06
CA PHE A 77 5.93 -1.26 10.19
C PHE A 77 7.30 -1.21 10.83
N MET A 78 7.76 0.00 11.12
CA MET A 78 8.85 0.25 12.07
C MET A 78 8.48 1.41 12.97
N GLN A 79 9.01 1.47 14.18
CA GLN A 79 8.76 2.62 15.06
C GLN A 79 9.51 3.86 14.56
N ALA A 80 8.87 4.61 13.67
CA ALA A 80 9.36 5.86 13.10
C ALA A 80 8.22 6.87 12.93
N GLY A 81 8.55 8.16 12.90
CA GLY A 81 7.58 9.22 12.61
C GLY A 81 8.13 10.16 11.54
N GLY A 82 7.27 10.62 10.64
CA GLY A 82 7.66 11.44 9.50
C GLY A 82 8.81 10.79 8.73
N ASP A 83 9.88 11.53 8.48
CA ASP A 83 11.02 11.14 7.63
C ASP A 83 12.11 10.39 8.41
N GLY A 84 11.67 9.67 9.44
CA GLY A 84 12.48 8.85 10.33
C GLY A 84 12.61 7.39 9.88
N GLY A 85 12.00 7.01 8.76
CA GLY A 85 12.14 5.68 8.17
C GLY A 85 13.60 5.40 7.80
N ALA A 86 14.05 4.17 8.05
CA ALA A 86 15.32 3.71 7.52
C ALA A 86 15.11 3.24 6.07
N PRO A 87 15.86 3.78 5.09
CA PRO A 87 15.75 3.32 3.71
C PRO A 87 16.19 1.87 3.57
N THR A 88 15.42 1.07 2.83
CA THR A 88 15.74 -0.33 2.56
C THR A 88 14.99 -0.84 1.34
N VAL A 89 15.48 -1.92 0.76
CA VAL A 89 14.75 -2.69 -0.23
C VAL A 89 14.11 -3.88 0.47
N TRP A 90 12.79 -3.90 0.52
CA TRP A 90 12.02 -5.02 1.04
C TRP A 90 11.56 -5.92 -0.12
N SER A 91 12.00 -7.17 -0.11
CA SER A 91 11.61 -8.20 -1.08
C SER A 91 10.66 -9.19 -0.43
N PHE A 92 9.65 -9.62 -1.17
CA PHE A 92 8.68 -10.60 -0.69
C PHE A 92 8.12 -11.41 -1.84
N ASP A 93 7.68 -12.61 -1.50
CA ASP A 93 7.14 -13.54 -2.46
C ASP A 93 6.20 -14.55 -1.77
N ASP A 94 5.37 -15.23 -2.56
CA ASP A 94 4.69 -16.46 -2.18
C ASP A 94 3.76 -16.31 -0.95
N ILE A 95 2.84 -15.34 -1.01
CA ILE A 95 1.84 -15.19 0.05
C ILE A 95 0.95 -16.42 0.07
N THR A 96 1.01 -17.15 1.17
CA THR A 96 0.39 -18.47 1.32
C THR A 96 -0.56 -18.48 2.50
N ALA A 97 -1.80 -18.93 2.27
CA ALA A 97 -2.79 -19.21 3.30
C ALA A 97 -2.72 -20.67 3.74
N SER A 98 -2.72 -20.90 5.05
CA SER A 98 -2.75 -22.25 5.62
C SER A 98 -3.85 -22.38 6.67
N GLY A 99 -4.45 -23.56 6.73
CA GLY A 99 -5.47 -23.94 7.71
C GLY A 99 -5.53 -25.45 7.89
N PRO A 100 -6.50 -25.97 8.65
CA PRO A 100 -6.60 -27.40 8.92
C PRO A 100 -6.72 -28.23 7.64
N GLY A 101 -5.64 -28.93 7.29
CA GLY A 101 -5.59 -29.83 6.13
C GLY A 101 -5.41 -29.15 4.77
N PHE A 102 -5.08 -27.85 4.73
CA PHE A 102 -4.78 -27.17 3.47
C PHE A 102 -3.67 -26.12 3.60
N GLU A 103 -2.96 -25.94 2.49
CA GLU A 103 -2.06 -24.83 2.23
C GLU A 103 -2.29 -24.40 0.78
N THR A 104 -2.39 -23.11 0.52
CA THR A 104 -2.69 -22.56 -0.81
C THR A 104 -1.94 -21.26 -1.01
N ASN A 105 -1.16 -21.21 -2.09
CA ASN A 105 -0.55 -19.98 -2.56
C ASN A 105 -1.67 -19.04 -3.04
N LEU A 106 -1.74 -17.86 -2.45
CA LEU A 106 -2.70 -16.81 -2.79
C LEU A 106 -2.14 -15.83 -3.81
N LEU A 107 -0.83 -15.57 -3.73
CA LEU A 107 -0.14 -14.62 -4.57
C LEU A 107 1.32 -15.01 -4.73
N ASP A 108 1.71 -15.21 -5.98
CA ASP A 108 3.04 -15.62 -6.46
C ASP A 108 3.77 -14.49 -7.20
N PHE A 109 3.16 -13.30 -7.33
CA PHE A 109 3.74 -12.11 -7.97
C PHE A 109 4.17 -12.31 -9.44
N GLU A 110 3.62 -13.31 -10.13
CA GLU A 110 3.96 -13.65 -11.52
C GLU A 110 3.19 -12.84 -12.58
N GLY A 111 2.16 -12.09 -12.18
CA GLY A 111 1.22 -11.40 -13.06
C GLY A 111 1.38 -9.88 -13.12
N ASP A 112 0.50 -9.22 -13.89
CA ASP A 112 0.55 -7.77 -14.10
C ASP A 112 0.43 -6.95 -12.78
N ASN A 113 1.21 -5.88 -12.71
CA ASN A 113 1.29 -4.90 -11.60
C ASN A 113 -0.08 -4.35 -11.18
N LEU A 114 -0.63 -4.85 -10.07
CA LEU A 114 -1.84 -4.33 -9.42
C LEU A 114 -1.55 -3.71 -8.05
N TRP A 115 -0.26 -3.50 -7.73
CA TRP A 115 0.22 -2.98 -6.47
C TRP A 115 0.70 -1.54 -6.63
N THR A 116 0.27 -0.68 -5.72
CA THR A 116 0.64 0.74 -5.70
C THR A 116 1.27 1.06 -4.36
N ALA A 117 2.42 1.72 -4.37
CA ALA A 117 3.08 2.15 -3.15
C ALA A 117 2.18 3.10 -2.35
N LEU A 118 2.19 2.95 -1.03
CA LEU A 118 1.52 3.88 -0.14
C LEU A 118 2.26 5.22 -0.18
N PRO A 119 1.54 6.34 -0.32
CA PRO A 119 2.14 7.64 -0.09
C PRO A 119 2.70 7.74 1.32
N THR A 120 3.72 8.57 1.51
CA THR A 120 4.37 8.79 2.80
C THR A 120 4.43 10.28 3.15
N SER A 121 5.09 10.63 4.26
CA SER A 121 5.38 12.02 4.59
C SER A 121 6.21 12.77 3.54
N GLU A 122 6.98 12.06 2.71
CA GLU A 122 7.78 12.62 1.60
C GLU A 122 7.07 12.47 0.23
N GLY A 123 5.78 12.11 0.22
CA GLY A 123 4.98 11.99 -0.99
C GLY A 123 5.04 10.59 -1.60
N LEU A 124 5.62 10.45 -2.79
CA LEU A 124 5.72 9.20 -3.56
C LEU A 124 7.19 8.74 -3.65
N ASP A 125 7.89 8.73 -2.52
CA ASP A 125 9.29 8.31 -2.40
C ASP A 125 9.46 6.78 -2.42
N ASP A 126 8.48 6.07 -1.86
CA ASP A 126 8.39 4.61 -1.95
C ASP A 126 7.93 4.16 -3.33
N ARG A 127 8.42 3.00 -3.80
CA ARG A 127 7.97 2.38 -5.07
C ARG A 127 7.90 0.87 -5.00
N TYR A 128 6.87 0.32 -5.64
CA TYR A 128 6.74 -1.11 -5.94
C TYR A 128 7.31 -1.40 -7.33
N VAL A 129 7.98 -2.54 -7.49
CA VAL A 129 8.30 -3.14 -8.79
C VAL A 129 8.25 -4.66 -8.71
N ASP A 130 7.93 -5.28 -9.84
CA ASP A 130 8.26 -6.70 -10.05
C ASP A 130 9.74 -6.83 -10.37
N SER A 131 10.39 -7.82 -9.78
CA SER A 131 11.82 -8.07 -9.90
C SER A 131 12.06 -9.54 -10.22
N PRO A 132 13.10 -9.90 -11.00
CA PRO A 132 13.37 -11.30 -11.30
C PRO A 132 13.56 -12.14 -10.03
N GLU A 133 12.91 -13.30 -9.99
CA GLU A 133 13.01 -14.19 -8.83
C GLU A 133 14.43 -14.79 -8.71
N PRO A 134 15.08 -14.70 -7.52
CA PRO A 134 16.31 -15.42 -7.25
C PRO A 134 16.08 -16.94 -7.22
N ALA A 135 17.11 -17.73 -7.55
CA ALA A 135 16.97 -19.19 -7.52
C ALA A 135 16.71 -19.73 -6.10
N ASN A 136 15.80 -20.71 -6.00
CA ASN A 136 15.46 -21.47 -4.79
C ASN A 136 14.76 -20.65 -3.68
N ILE A 137 13.96 -19.67 -4.05
CA ILE A 137 13.02 -19.00 -3.14
C ILE A 137 11.65 -19.64 -3.35
N GLY A 138 10.93 -19.94 -2.26
CA GLY A 138 9.56 -20.46 -2.32
C GLY A 138 9.26 -21.48 -3.43
N THR A 139 8.17 -21.21 -4.14
CA THR A 139 7.64 -21.94 -5.29
C THR A 139 8.25 -21.33 -6.53
N ALA A 140 8.87 -22.16 -7.38
CA ALA A 140 9.55 -21.65 -8.56
C ALA A 140 8.61 -20.87 -9.48
N GLY A 141 8.96 -19.60 -9.71
CA GLY A 141 8.33 -18.66 -10.63
C GLY A 141 9.39 -17.91 -11.44
N SER A 142 9.06 -16.69 -11.84
CA SER A 142 9.90 -15.80 -12.63
C SER A 142 10.09 -14.43 -11.98
N GLN A 143 9.20 -14.03 -11.06
CA GLN A 143 9.17 -12.68 -10.48
C GLN A 143 8.86 -12.70 -8.98
N ILE A 144 9.28 -11.64 -8.29
CA ILE A 144 8.95 -11.35 -6.90
C ILE A 144 8.44 -9.92 -6.79
N GLY A 145 7.71 -9.64 -5.71
CA GLY A 145 7.42 -8.28 -5.29
C GLY A 145 8.61 -7.62 -4.60
N GLN A 146 8.91 -6.38 -4.98
CA GLN A 146 9.98 -5.60 -4.38
C GLN A 146 9.54 -4.16 -4.12
N MET A 147 9.61 -3.76 -2.85
CA MET A 147 9.42 -2.38 -2.42
C MET A 147 10.77 -1.71 -2.18
N PHE A 148 10.98 -0.56 -2.81
CA PHE A 148 12.05 0.36 -2.45
C PHE A 148 11.46 1.36 -1.48
N LEU A 149 11.93 1.33 -0.24
CA LEU A 149 11.45 2.16 0.84
C LEU A 149 12.47 3.26 1.12
N ASP A 150 12.04 4.51 1.08
CA ASP A 150 12.87 5.66 1.46
C ASP A 150 12.52 6.11 2.90
N ARG A 151 12.84 7.37 3.24
CA ARG A 151 12.75 7.88 4.60
C ARG A 151 11.33 8.20 5.05
N GLY A 152 10.42 8.54 4.14
CA GLY A 152 9.08 8.95 4.49
C GLY A 152 8.27 7.82 5.11
N THR A 153 7.42 8.13 6.10
CA THR A 153 6.53 7.13 6.72
C THR A 153 5.20 7.74 7.13
N ILE A 154 4.16 6.92 7.25
CA ILE A 154 2.92 7.28 7.94
C ILE A 154 2.89 6.59 9.29
N ALA A 155 3.36 7.29 10.34
CA ALA A 155 3.47 6.72 11.69
C ALA A 155 4.20 5.36 11.70
N GLY A 156 5.25 5.25 10.87
CA GLY A 156 6.06 4.03 10.76
C GLY A 156 5.59 3.02 9.73
N VAL A 157 4.40 3.23 9.12
CA VAL A 157 3.84 2.37 8.09
C VAL A 157 4.32 2.79 6.70
N ARG A 158 4.72 1.80 5.90
CA ARG A 158 5.06 1.87 4.48
C ARG A 158 4.54 0.62 3.77
N GLY A 159 4.59 0.55 2.44
CA GLY A 159 4.20 -0.66 1.70
C GLY A 159 3.38 -0.39 0.45
N ALA A 160 2.53 -1.33 0.06
CA ALA A 160 1.70 -1.25 -1.12
C ALA A 160 0.28 -1.79 -0.90
N TYR A 161 -0.69 -1.24 -1.62
CA TYR A 161 -2.07 -1.69 -1.61
C TYR A 161 -2.51 -2.14 -3.01
N ARG A 162 -3.53 -3.00 -3.07
CA ARG A 162 -4.09 -3.40 -4.36
C ARG A 162 -5.04 -2.34 -4.86
N SER A 163 -4.75 -1.77 -6.03
CA SER A 163 -5.63 -0.79 -6.67
C SER A 163 -5.61 -0.99 -8.17
N SER A 164 -6.77 -0.83 -8.82
CA SER A 164 -6.93 -1.07 -10.26
C SER A 164 -6.40 0.02 -11.14
N THR A 165 -6.24 1.19 -10.55
CA THR A 165 -5.72 2.33 -11.26
C THR A 165 -4.26 2.45 -10.93
N GLY A 166 -3.88 2.45 -9.64
CA GLY A 166 -2.58 2.97 -9.19
C GLY A 166 -2.39 4.45 -9.54
N ASP A 167 -3.13 4.92 -10.54
CA ASP A 167 -3.31 6.30 -10.94
C ASP A 167 -3.82 7.10 -9.75
N PRO A 168 -3.16 8.22 -9.45
CA PRO A 168 -3.62 9.17 -8.46
C PRO A 168 -5.03 9.67 -8.74
N MET A 169 -5.74 10.08 -7.69
CA MET A 169 -7.13 10.52 -7.79
C MET A 169 -7.23 11.76 -8.69
N PRO A 170 -8.04 11.74 -9.77
CA PRO A 170 -8.22 12.91 -10.60
C PRO A 170 -8.92 14.01 -9.81
N VAL A 171 -8.32 15.20 -9.79
CA VAL A 171 -8.85 16.35 -9.05
C VAL A 171 -8.86 17.61 -9.91
N ILE A 172 -9.76 18.54 -9.57
CA ILE A 172 -9.70 19.92 -10.07
C ILE A 172 -9.15 20.79 -8.95
N VAL A 173 -8.08 21.53 -9.24
CA VAL A 173 -7.42 22.41 -8.26
C VAL A 173 -7.69 23.87 -8.57
N SER A 174 -7.65 24.73 -7.56
CA SER A 174 -7.76 26.16 -7.80
C SER A 174 -6.48 26.75 -8.42
N ASP A 175 -6.57 27.82 -9.22
CA ASP A 175 -5.37 28.42 -9.84
C ASP A 175 -4.30 28.84 -8.81
N ASN A 176 -4.74 29.31 -7.64
CA ASN A 176 -3.84 29.66 -6.54
C ASN A 176 -3.21 28.43 -5.86
N PHE A 177 -3.80 27.23 -5.95
CA PHE A 177 -3.16 26.00 -5.49
C PHE A 177 -1.90 25.76 -6.34
N VAL A 178 -2.04 25.80 -7.66
CA VAL A 178 -0.91 25.64 -8.60
C VAL A 178 0.16 26.70 -8.34
N ALA A 179 -0.24 27.96 -8.15
CA ALA A 179 0.70 29.05 -7.86
C ALA A 179 1.47 28.88 -6.54
N LEU A 180 0.84 28.27 -5.52
CA LEU A 180 1.43 28.07 -4.19
C LEU A 180 2.29 26.81 -4.10
N THR A 181 1.83 25.71 -4.69
CA THR A 181 2.47 24.39 -4.56
C THR A 181 3.41 24.08 -5.72
N GLY A 182 3.24 24.76 -6.86
CA GLY A 182 3.94 24.45 -8.11
C GLY A 182 3.43 23.19 -8.82
N VAL A 183 2.43 22.50 -8.26
CA VAL A 183 1.87 21.27 -8.85
C VAL A 183 0.91 21.64 -9.97
N ALA A 184 1.34 21.45 -11.22
CA ALA A 184 0.56 21.78 -12.40
C ALA A 184 -0.38 20.62 -12.82
N PRO A 185 -1.42 20.89 -13.65
CA PRO A 185 -2.19 19.82 -14.26
C PRO A 185 -1.32 18.81 -15.01
N GLY A 186 -1.59 17.52 -14.81
CA GLY A 186 -0.79 16.42 -15.34
C GLY A 186 0.40 15.99 -14.48
N GLN A 187 0.67 16.68 -13.36
CA GLN A 187 1.72 16.30 -12.43
C GLN A 187 1.12 15.65 -11.18
N GLU A 188 1.52 14.41 -10.92
CA GLU A 188 1.12 13.70 -9.71
C GLU A 188 1.67 14.36 -8.45
N SER A 189 0.90 14.32 -7.37
CA SER A 189 1.30 14.83 -6.07
C SER A 189 0.54 14.11 -4.96
N VAL A 190 0.90 14.39 -3.72
CA VAL A 190 0.25 13.82 -2.54
C VAL A 190 -0.24 14.96 -1.67
N VAL A 191 -1.49 14.83 -1.19
CA VAL A 191 -2.08 15.78 -0.26
C VAL A 191 -2.57 15.07 0.98
N GLN A 192 -2.57 15.77 2.10
CA GLN A 192 -3.11 15.23 3.35
C GLN A 192 -4.58 15.59 3.49
N VAL A 193 -5.45 14.57 3.64
CA VAL A 193 -6.88 14.73 3.86
C VAL A 193 -7.27 13.93 5.10
N GLY A 194 -7.76 14.59 6.15
CA GLY A 194 -8.20 13.92 7.37
C GLY A 194 -7.10 13.15 8.11
N GLY A 195 -5.82 13.44 7.86
CA GLY A 195 -4.68 12.71 8.41
C GLY A 195 -4.08 11.67 7.45
N SER A 196 -4.84 11.24 6.44
CA SER A 196 -4.40 10.30 5.41
C SER A 196 -3.70 11.01 4.26
N PHE A 197 -2.68 10.37 3.68
CA PHE A 197 -1.99 10.87 2.49
C PHE A 197 -2.67 10.30 1.25
N VAL A 198 -3.19 11.18 0.39
CA VAL A 198 -3.98 10.83 -0.80
C VAL A 198 -3.18 11.23 -2.04
N PRO A 199 -2.84 10.29 -2.93
CA PRO A 199 -2.22 10.61 -4.21
C PRO A 199 -3.27 11.25 -5.11
N ILE A 200 -2.92 12.36 -5.72
CA ILE A 200 -3.77 13.14 -6.61
C ILE A 200 -3.11 13.41 -7.96
N LEU A 201 -3.93 13.52 -8.99
CA LEU A 201 -3.55 14.00 -10.31
C LEU A 201 -4.45 15.19 -10.65
N PRO A 202 -3.94 16.43 -10.58
CA PRO A 202 -4.68 17.58 -11.07
C PRO A 202 -4.93 17.42 -12.58
N ILE A 203 -6.19 17.30 -12.98
CA ILE A 203 -6.59 17.15 -14.40
C ILE A 203 -7.08 18.46 -15.01
N GLY A 204 -7.22 19.50 -14.20
CA GLY A 204 -7.61 20.84 -14.63
C GLY A 204 -7.55 21.84 -13.48
N THR A 205 -7.69 23.11 -13.82
CA THR A 205 -7.76 24.20 -12.84
C THR A 205 -9.09 24.95 -12.90
N VAL A 206 -9.42 25.63 -11.81
CA VAL A 206 -10.59 26.51 -11.74
C VAL A 206 -10.29 27.78 -10.95
N SER A 207 -10.74 28.92 -11.45
CA SER A 207 -10.52 30.20 -10.77
C SER A 207 -11.53 30.48 -9.67
N LEU A 208 -12.74 29.90 -9.73
CA LEU A 208 -13.85 30.16 -8.81
C LEU A 208 -14.67 28.88 -8.58
N PHE A 209 -15.06 28.63 -7.33
CA PHE A 209 -16.00 27.56 -6.99
C PHE A 209 -17.07 28.11 -6.04
N PRO A 210 -18.37 27.82 -6.26
CA PRO A 210 -19.43 28.32 -5.39
C PRO A 210 -19.13 28.00 -3.93
N THR A 211 -19.30 28.97 -3.03
CA THR A 211 -19.04 28.90 -1.57
C THR A 211 -17.58 28.96 -1.11
N LEU A 212 -16.61 28.96 -2.03
CA LEU A 212 -15.19 29.09 -1.71
C LEU A 212 -14.63 30.43 -2.20
N ASP A 213 -13.75 31.04 -1.41
CA ASP A 213 -13.04 32.28 -1.75
C ASP A 213 -11.56 31.99 -2.04
N PRO A 214 -11.17 31.81 -3.31
CA PRO A 214 -9.78 31.52 -3.70
C PRO A 214 -8.82 32.65 -3.39
N SER A 215 -9.27 33.88 -3.10
CA SER A 215 -8.36 34.94 -2.65
C SER A 215 -7.84 34.70 -1.24
N ARG A 216 -8.53 33.87 -0.45
CA ARG A 216 -8.17 33.58 0.95
C ARG A 216 -7.34 32.32 1.09
N ARG A 217 -7.70 31.23 0.41
CA ARG A 217 -7.05 29.92 0.54
C ARG A 217 -7.16 29.11 -0.75
N PRO A 218 -6.18 28.24 -1.07
CA PRO A 218 -6.32 27.26 -2.14
C PRO A 218 -7.39 26.22 -1.79
N PHE A 219 -7.98 25.61 -2.82
CA PHE A 219 -8.95 24.53 -2.67
C PHE A 219 -8.80 23.49 -3.78
N MET A 220 -9.43 22.35 -3.55
CA MET A 220 -9.45 21.21 -4.47
C MET A 220 -10.85 20.59 -4.45
N VAL A 221 -11.27 20.07 -5.60
CA VAL A 221 -12.54 19.36 -5.76
C VAL A 221 -12.24 17.89 -6.03
N PHE A 222 -12.82 17.03 -5.19
CA PHE A 222 -12.72 15.58 -5.25
C PHE A 222 -14.07 14.95 -5.57
N ASP A 223 -14.04 13.75 -6.18
CA ASP A 223 -15.17 12.84 -6.03
C ASP A 223 -15.19 12.31 -4.59
N VAL A 224 -16.24 12.62 -3.85
CA VAL A 224 -16.35 12.25 -2.44
C VAL A 224 -16.43 10.74 -2.24
N THR A 225 -17.04 10.00 -3.18
CA THR A 225 -17.13 8.54 -3.10
C THR A 225 -15.75 7.93 -3.27
N SER A 226 -15.00 8.38 -4.27
CA SER A 226 -13.62 7.93 -4.49
C SER A 226 -12.70 8.29 -3.32
N LEU A 227 -12.88 9.47 -2.72
CA LEU A 227 -12.14 9.87 -1.53
C LEU A 227 -12.46 8.98 -0.32
N LEU A 228 -13.73 8.70 -0.06
CA LEU A 228 -14.16 7.85 1.05
C LEU A 228 -13.83 6.36 0.86
N GLU A 229 -13.70 5.90 -0.39
CA GLU A 229 -13.20 4.55 -0.68
C GLU A 229 -11.68 4.45 -0.51
N PHE A 230 -10.96 5.57 -0.64
CA PHE A 230 -9.52 5.63 -0.49
C PHE A 230 -9.05 5.74 0.97
N ILE A 231 -9.72 6.59 1.78
CA ILE A 231 -9.37 6.84 3.19
C ILE A 231 -10.04 5.86 4.14
#